data_AF-A0AB34I419-F1
#
_entry.id   AF-A0AB34I419-F1
#
_cell.length_a   1.000
_cell.length_b   1.000
_cell.length_c   1.000
_cell.angle_alpha   90.00
_cell.angle_beta   90.00
_cell.angle_gamma   90.00
#
_symmetry.space_group_name_H-M   'P 1'
#
loop_
_entity.id
_entity.type
_entity.pdbx_description
1 polymer ?
#
loop_
_entity_poly.entity_id
_entity_poly.type
_entity_poly.pdbx_seq_one_letter_code
_entity_poly.pdbx_strand_id
1 'polypeptide(L)'
;MRESSLTLERFQECRDPFDVIFTCAENVYDRVVADMCARDQETCQPVHVINMDIEDTLEDATLGSLIICELCQGLQPAEDMEGSLAVLLQAKKEKTGRNFLHMVCFY
;
A
#
# COMPACT_ATOMS: atom_id res chain seq x y z
N MET A 1 -13.04 3.12 8.53
CA MET A 1 -12.26 1.97 9.03
C MET A 1 -13.23 0.81 9.13
N ARG A 2 -13.21 -0.18 8.22
CA ARG A 2 -14.01 -1.39 8.41
C ARG A 2 -13.46 -2.12 9.63
N GLU A 3 -14.33 -2.65 10.49
CA GLU A 3 -13.94 -3.54 11.58
C GLU A 3 -13.19 -4.75 11.01
N SER A 4 -12.27 -5.33 11.77
CA SER A 4 -11.56 -6.54 11.37
C SER A 4 -12.56 -7.63 11.01
N SER A 5 -12.62 -8.00 9.72
CA SER A 5 -13.35 -9.17 9.25
C SER A 5 -12.89 -10.40 10.02
N LEU A 6 -13.82 -11.23 10.48
CA LEU A 6 -13.52 -12.45 11.25
C LEU A 6 -12.91 -13.56 10.38
N THR A 7 -12.76 -13.32 9.08
CA THR A 7 -12.22 -14.27 8.09
C THR A 7 -11.20 -13.58 7.19
N LEU A 8 -10.13 -14.30 6.88
CA LEU A 8 -9.13 -13.86 5.89
C LEU A 8 -9.75 -13.80 4.49
N GLU A 9 -9.36 -12.78 3.72
CA GLU A 9 -9.84 -12.54 2.36
C GLU A 9 -8.68 -12.65 1.35
N ARG A 10 -8.99 -13.07 0.13
CA ARG A 10 -8.00 -13.12 -0.96
C ARG A 10 -8.13 -11.86 -1.81
N PHE A 11 -7.04 -11.13 -1.98
CA PHE A 11 -7.04 -9.87 -2.74
C PHE A 11 -7.54 -10.06 -4.20
N GLN A 12 -7.17 -11.16 -4.86
CA GLN A 12 -7.57 -11.46 -6.25
C GLN A 12 -9.10 -11.62 -6.42
N GLU A 13 -9.82 -11.90 -5.32
CA GLU A 13 -11.28 -12.03 -5.31
C GLU A 13 -11.97 -10.70 -4.95
N CYS A 14 -11.21 -9.73 -4.42
CA CYS A 14 -11.70 -8.40 -4.04
C CYS A 14 -11.78 -7.47 -5.25
N ARG A 15 -12.92 -6.78 -5.40
CA ARG A 15 -13.20 -5.79 -6.45
C ARG A 15 -13.44 -4.38 -5.89
N ASP A 16 -13.25 -4.19 -4.59
CA ASP A 16 -13.38 -2.87 -3.99
C ASP A 16 -12.26 -1.94 -4.51
N PRO A 17 -12.57 -0.68 -4.86
CA PRO A 17 -11.57 0.29 -5.23
C PRO A 17 -10.83 0.84 -4.00
N PHE A 18 -9.53 1.10 -4.17
CA PHE A 18 -8.66 1.70 -3.17
C PHE A 18 -7.84 2.82 -3.79
N ASP A 19 -7.58 3.90 -3.05
CA ASP A 19 -6.64 4.93 -3.51
C ASP A 19 -5.18 4.44 -3.38
N VAL A 20 -4.91 3.64 -2.33
CA VAL A 20 -3.60 3.12 -1.98
C VAL A 20 -3.70 1.68 -1.49
N ILE A 21 -2.80 0.82 -1.94
CA ILE A 21 -2.62 -0.56 -1.48
C ILE A 21 -1.21 -0.69 -0.90
N PHE A 22 -1.12 -1.09 0.37
CA PHE A 22 0.16 -1.43 1.01
C PHE A 22 0.38 -2.94 1.01
N THR A 23 1.57 -3.38 0.64
CA THR A 23 2.05 -4.76 0.75
C THR A 23 3.21 -4.84 1.75
N CYS A 24 3.29 -5.97 2.46
CA CYS A 24 4.26 -6.18 3.54
C CYS A 24 5.49 -7.01 3.12
N ALA A 25 5.53 -7.48 1.87
CA ALA A 25 6.61 -8.29 1.34
C ALA A 25 6.66 -8.17 -0.19
N GLU A 26 7.87 -8.11 -0.76
CA GLU A 26 8.09 -7.96 -2.20
C GLU A 26 7.37 -9.03 -3.04
N ASN A 27 7.35 -10.29 -2.59
CA ASN A 27 6.62 -11.35 -3.31
C ASN A 27 5.09 -11.18 -3.29
N VAL A 28 4.54 -10.46 -2.30
CA VAL A 28 3.12 -10.09 -2.24
C VAL A 28 2.88 -8.90 -3.17
N TYR A 29 3.78 -7.92 -3.16
CA TYR A 29 3.77 -6.79 -4.10
C TYR A 29 3.69 -7.25 -5.55
N ASP A 30 4.59 -8.16 -5.97
CA ASP A 30 4.62 -8.68 -7.33
C ASP A 30 3.30 -9.35 -7.72
N ARG A 31 2.69 -10.10 -6.79
CA ARG A 31 1.40 -10.78 -7.02
C ARG A 31 0.24 -9.79 -7.13
N VAL A 32 0.25 -8.73 -6.32
CA VAL A 32 -0.76 -7.66 -6.37
C VAL A 32 -0.65 -6.89 -7.67
N VAL A 33 0.56 -6.47 -8.05
CA VAL A 33 0.81 -5.75 -9.31
C VAL A 33 0.42 -6.62 -10.51
N ALA A 34 0.85 -7.89 -10.55
CA ALA A 34 0.51 -8.79 -11.65
C ALA A 34 -1.00 -9.00 -11.78
N ASP A 35 -1.71 -9.16 -10.65
CA ASP A 35 -3.16 -9.30 -10.65
C ASP A 35 -3.86 -8.01 -11.13
N MET A 36 -3.43 -6.85 -10.64
CA MET A 36 -3.95 -5.55 -11.09
C MET A 36 -3.71 -5.32 -12.60
N CYS A 37 -2.54 -5.66 -13.12
CA CYS A 37 -2.24 -5.55 -14.54
C CYS A 37 -2.99 -6.55 -15.43
N ALA A 38 -3.45 -7.67 -14.87
CA ALA A 38 -4.20 -8.69 -15.60
C ALA A 38 -5.72 -8.43 -15.63
N ARG A 39 -6.23 -7.55 -14.77
CA ARG A 39 -7.64 -7.12 -14.75
C ARG A 39 -7.92 -6.16 -15.91
N ASP A 40 -9.14 -6.19 -16.41
CA ASP A 40 -9.63 -5.18 -17.36
C ASP A 40 -9.70 -3.81 -16.66
N GLN A 41 -9.20 -2.77 -17.32
CA GLN A 41 -9.19 -1.40 -16.79
C GLN A 41 -10.51 -0.70 -17.13
N GLU A 42 -11.55 -0.94 -16.33
CA GLU A 42 -12.90 -0.48 -16.62
C GLU A 42 -13.08 1.01 -16.38
N THR A 43 -12.36 1.56 -15.40
CA THR A 43 -12.55 2.95 -14.93
C THR A 43 -11.36 3.85 -15.26
N CYS A 44 -10.20 3.25 -15.52
CA CYS A 44 -8.91 3.92 -15.62
C CYS A 44 -8.58 4.77 -14.38
N GLN A 45 -9.18 4.48 -13.22
CA GLN A 45 -8.86 5.17 -11.97
C GLN A 45 -7.51 4.67 -11.44
N PRO A 46 -6.58 5.57 -11.08
CA PRO A 46 -5.26 5.17 -10.58
C PRO A 46 -5.36 4.61 -9.16
N VAL A 47 -4.50 3.65 -8.85
CA VAL A 47 -4.25 3.16 -7.50
C VAL A 47 -2.76 3.04 -7.26
N HIS A 48 -2.29 3.55 -6.12
CA HIS A 48 -0.89 3.47 -5.74
C HIS A 48 -0.63 2.16 -4.99
N VAL A 49 0.19 1.27 -5.56
CA VAL A 49 0.65 0.05 -4.89
C VAL A 49 2.04 0.31 -4.31
N ILE A 50 2.18 0.11 -3.00
CA ILE A 50 3.40 0.42 -2.25
C ILE A 50 3.84 -0.80 -1.45
N ASN A 51 5.10 -1.21 -1.59
CA ASN A 51 5.69 -2.23 -0.73
C ASN A 51 6.54 -1.61 0.38
N MET A 52 6.40 -2.12 1.59
CA MET A 52 7.38 -1.99 2.65
C MET A 52 7.62 -3.37 3.24
N ASP A 53 8.83 -3.89 3.12
CA ASP A 53 9.15 -5.19 3.71
C ASP A 53 9.04 -5.12 5.24
N ILE A 54 8.24 -6.02 5.78
CA ILE A 54 7.99 -6.20 7.21
C ILE A 54 8.25 -7.67 7.51
N GLU A 55 9.18 -7.96 8.43
CA GLU A 55 9.41 -9.33 8.88
C GLU A 55 8.18 -9.86 9.62
N ASP A 56 7.92 -11.18 9.48
CA ASP A 56 6.80 -11.86 10.15
C ASP A 56 7.12 -12.13 11.64
N THR A 57 7.46 -11.06 12.35
CA THR A 57 7.64 -11.02 13.80
C THR A 57 6.65 -10.02 14.38
N LEU A 58 6.24 -10.25 15.63
CA LEU A 58 5.30 -9.32 16.30
C LEU A 58 5.87 -7.90 16.41
N GLU A 59 7.18 -7.78 16.65
CA GLU A 59 7.87 -6.50 16.79
C GLU A 59 7.88 -5.73 15.47
N ASP A 60 8.31 -6.37 14.38
CA ASP A 60 8.33 -5.74 13.06
C ASP A 60 6.93 -5.45 12.53
N ALA A 61 5.97 -6.34 12.74
CA ALA A 61 4.57 -6.09 12.39
C ALA A 61 4.02 -4.85 13.11
N THR A 62 4.33 -4.71 14.40
CA THR A 62 3.93 -3.54 15.19
C THR A 62 4.58 -2.27 14.64
N LEU A 63 5.89 -2.27 14.45
CA LEU A 63 6.62 -1.11 13.93
C LEU A 63 6.18 -0.73 12.50
N GLY A 64 6.01 -1.73 11.64
CA GLY A 64 5.55 -1.57 10.27
C GLY A 64 4.13 -0.99 10.21
N SER A 65 3.22 -1.48 11.07
CA SER A 65 1.86 -0.94 11.15
C SER A 65 1.84 0.54 11.55
N LEU A 66 2.74 0.97 12.45
CA LEU A 66 2.86 2.37 12.85
C LEU A 66 3.38 3.24 11.70
N ILE A 67 4.38 2.77 10.95
CA ILE A 67 4.90 3.49 9.78
C ILE A 67 3.82 3.65 8.71
N ILE A 68 3.08 2.58 8.39
CA ILE A 68 1.97 2.61 7.43
C ILE A 68 0.88 3.56 7.92
N CYS A 69 0.54 3.54 9.21
CA CYS A 69 -0.43 4.45 9.80
C CYS A 69 0.00 5.92 9.66
N GLU A 70 1.26 6.24 9.95
CA GLU A 70 1.81 7.59 9.76
C GLU A 70 1.77 8.03 8.28
N LEU A 71 1.99 7.12 7.33
CA LEU A 71 1.87 7.41 5.90
C LEU A 71 0.41 7.73 5.53
N CYS A 72 -0.55 6.90 5.95
CA CYS A 72 -1.97 7.13 5.72
C CYS A 72 -2.45 8.46 6.31
N GLN A 73 -2.02 8.80 7.52
CA GLN A 73 -2.35 10.08 8.17
C GLN A 73 -1.78 11.27 7.39
N GLY A 74 -0.57 11.14 6.84
CA GLY A 74 0.05 12.17 6.01
C GLY A 74 -0.66 12.35 4.66
N LEU A 75 -1.24 11.28 4.10
CA LEU A 75 -1.97 11.30 2.82
C LEU A 75 -3.42 11.78 2.96
N GLN A 76 -4.05 11.60 4.12
CA GLN A 76 -5.46 11.94 4.31
C GLN A 76 -5.83 13.39 3.95
N PRO A 77 -5.02 14.43 4.26
CA PRO A 77 -5.30 15.80 3.85
C PRO A 77 -4.72 16.19 2.48
N ALA A 78 -4.13 15.25 1.72
CA ALA A 78 -3.43 15.56 0.47
C ALA A 78 -4.42 15.90 -0.66
N GLU A 79 -4.27 17.08 -1.27
CA GLU A 79 -4.98 17.44 -2.51
C GLU A 79 -4.27 16.87 -3.75
N ASP A 80 -2.93 16.81 -3.71
CA ASP A 80 -2.08 16.14 -4.68
C ASP A 80 -1.51 14.85 -4.07
N MET A 81 -2.16 13.73 -4.38
CA MET A 81 -1.78 12.42 -3.82
C MET A 81 -0.40 11.98 -4.28
N GLU A 82 -0.07 12.14 -5.57
CA GLU A 82 1.21 11.68 -6.13
C GLU A 82 2.38 12.47 -5.56
N GLY A 83 2.29 13.80 -5.56
CA GLY A 83 3.32 14.67 -5.00
C GLY A 83 3.50 14.46 -3.49
N SER A 84 2.40 14.37 -2.74
CA SER A 84 2.43 14.16 -1.29
C SER A 84 3.01 12.79 -0.94
N LEU A 85 2.66 11.74 -1.70
CA LEU A 85 3.16 10.40 -1.48
C LEU A 85 4.67 10.33 -1.67
N ALA A 86 5.20 10.91 -2.74
CA ALA A 86 6.64 10.92 -3.00
C ALA A 86 7.44 11.57 -1.85
N VAL A 87 6.96 12.72 -1.35
CA VAL A 87 7.58 13.42 -0.21
C VAL A 87 7.51 12.59 1.07
N LEU A 88 6.35 11.98 1.35
CA LEU A 88 6.16 11.17 2.54
C LEU A 88 7.02 9.91 2.54
N LEU A 89 7.08 9.19 1.42
CA LEU A 89 7.93 7.98 1.28
C LEU A 89 9.41 8.33 1.46
N GLN A 90 9.87 9.43 0.88
CA GLN A 90 11.25 9.89 1.05
C GLN A 90 11.55 10.24 2.52
N ALA A 91 10.66 10.99 3.17
CA ALA A 91 10.82 11.35 4.58
C ALA A 91 10.82 10.11 5.51
N LYS A 92 9.97 9.11 5.24
CA LYS A 92 9.99 7.85 6.00
C LYS A 92 11.26 7.05 5.75
N LYS A 93 11.74 6.99 4.51
CA LYS A 93 13.00 6.33 4.17
C LYS A 93 14.17 6.94 4.93
N GLU A 94 14.26 8.26 5.00
CA GLU A 94 15.30 8.96 5.76
C GLU A 94 15.19 8.73 7.27
N LYS A 95 13.95 8.75 7.81
CA LYS A 95 13.71 8.58 9.25
C LYS A 95 13.95 7.14 9.73
N THR A 96 13.60 6.14 8.92
CA THR A 96 13.53 4.73 9.34
C THR A 96 14.60 3.83 8.71
N GLY A 97 15.26 4.29 7.64
CA GLY A 97 16.17 3.47 6.83
C GLY A 97 15.47 2.42 5.97
N ARG A 98 14.15 2.29 6.03
CA ARG A 98 13.39 1.33 5.22
C ARG A 98 13.23 1.82 3.79
N ASN A 99 13.32 0.89 2.84
CA ASN A 99 13.03 1.17 1.43
C ASN A 99 11.56 0.90 1.13
N PHE A 100 11.05 1.60 0.13
CA PHE A 100 9.71 1.44 -0.39
C PHE A 100 9.78 1.14 -1.89
N LEU A 101 8.99 0.18 -2.35
CA LEU A 101 8.67 0.04 -3.78
C LEU A 101 7.36 0.76 -4.04
N HIS A 102 7.20 1.34 -5.22
CA HIS A 102 6.01 2.08 -5.59
C HIS A 102 5.71 1.93 -7.07
N MET A 103 4.45 1.65 -7.40
CA MET A 103 3.92 1.62 -8.76
C MET A 103 2.49 2.16 -8.77
N VAL A 104 2.10 2.78 -9.88
CA VAL A 104 0.70 3.14 -10.16
C VAL A 104 0.10 2.07 -11.07
N CYS A 105 -1.00 1.47 -10.61
CA CYS A 105 -1.85 0.59 -11.42
C CYS A 105 -3.19 1.30 -11.70
N PHE A 106 -4.04 0.68 -12.52
CA PHE A 106 -5.33 1.27 -12.93
C PHE A 106 -6.44 0.22 -12.82
N TYR A 107 -7.62 0.65 -12.33
CA TYR A 107 -8.84 -0.15 -12.26
C TYR A 107 -9.66 -0.14 -13.54
#